data_AF-A0A646KP80-F1
#
_entry.id   AF-A0A646KP80-F1
#
_cell.length_a   1.000
_cell.length_b   1.000
_cell.length_c   1.000
_cell.angle_alpha   90.00
_cell.angle_beta   90.00
_cell.angle_gamma   90.00
#
_symmetry.space_group_name_H-M   'P 1'
#
loop_
_entity.id
_entity.type
_entity.pdbx_description
1 polymer ?
#
loop_
_entity_poly.entity_id
_entity_poly.type
_entity_poly.pdbx_seq_one_letter_code
_entity_poly.pdbx_strand_id
1 'polypeptide(L)'
;MTSLREQLARALADNAGSCAFRASGRVWDHERAVWYRVADALLATLSEGMAQLRQQIADAEQRAEQAESTIARVRAIADATWGGDDHEDIRRDIRTALQEPTP
;
A
#
# COMPACT_ATOMS: atom_id res chain seq x y z
N MET A 1 -12.01 14.37 -28.23
CA MET A 1 -11.35 14.15 -26.91
C MET A 1 -9.89 13.82 -27.18
N THR A 2 -8.93 14.59 -26.65
CA THR A 2 -7.50 14.34 -26.81
C THR A 2 -7.03 13.24 -25.86
N SER A 3 -6.21 12.30 -26.35
CA SER A 3 -5.71 11.18 -25.54
C SER A 3 -4.82 11.63 -24.38
N LEU A 4 -4.72 10.84 -23.30
CA LEU A 4 -3.85 11.14 -22.15
C LEU A 4 -2.39 11.34 -22.59
N ARG A 5 -1.92 10.52 -23.53
CA ARG A 5 -0.60 10.64 -24.16
C ARG A 5 -0.38 12.02 -24.77
N GLU A 6 -1.37 12.53 -25.50
CA GLU A 6 -1.30 13.85 -26.13
C GLU A 6 -1.37 14.99 -25.12
N GLN A 7 -2.19 14.86 -24.08
CA GLN A 7 -2.23 15.84 -22.99
C GLN A 7 -0.87 15.92 -22.27
N LEU A 8 -0.27 14.78 -21.95
CA LEU A 8 1.06 14.70 -21.34
C LEU A 8 2.14 15.29 -22.25
N ALA A 9 2.18 14.88 -23.52
CA ALA A 9 3.17 15.39 -24.47
C ALA A 9 3.10 16.92 -24.61
N ARG A 10 1.88 17.48 -24.68
CA ARG A 10 1.66 18.94 -24.72
C ARG A 10 2.10 19.62 -23.42
N ALA A 11 1.68 19.11 -22.27
CA ALA A 11 2.03 19.70 -20.98
C ALA A 11 3.54 19.69 -20.72
N LEU A 12 4.23 18.60 -21.08
CA LEU A 12 5.68 18.48 -20.96
C LEU A 12 6.41 19.46 -21.89
N ALA A 13 5.94 19.56 -23.14
CA ALA A 13 6.48 20.51 -24.11
C ALA A 13 6.28 21.96 -23.63
N ASP A 14 5.09 22.30 -23.16
CA ASP A 14 4.77 23.63 -22.65
C ASP A 14 5.59 23.99 -21.41
N ASN A 15 5.74 23.06 -20.47
CA ASN A 15 6.57 23.24 -19.28
C ASN A 15 8.06 23.42 -19.63
N ALA A 16 8.54 22.75 -20.67
CA ALA A 16 9.91 22.91 -21.18
C ALA A 16 10.08 24.17 -22.06
N GLY A 17 9.03 24.99 -22.25
CA GLY A 17 9.05 26.17 -23.11
C GLY A 17 9.05 25.87 -24.60
N SER A 18 8.81 24.62 -25.01
CA SER A 18 8.73 24.23 -26.42
C SER A 18 7.44 24.74 -27.06
N CYS A 19 7.56 25.26 -28.28
CA CYS A 19 6.40 25.66 -29.08
C CYS A 19 5.92 24.56 -30.05
N ALA A 20 6.44 23.34 -29.93
CA ALA A 20 6.21 22.24 -30.89
C ALA A 20 4.74 21.93 -31.17
N PHE A 21 3.83 22.13 -30.21
CA PHE A 21 2.40 21.91 -30.39
C PHE A 21 1.61 23.17 -30.78
N ARG A 22 2.23 24.35 -30.72
CA ARG A 22 1.65 25.62 -31.19
C ARG A 22 2.07 25.97 -32.62
N ALA A 23 3.17 25.40 -33.10
CA ALA A 23 3.75 25.70 -34.40
C ALA A 23 3.37 24.67 -35.48
N SER A 24 3.15 25.15 -36.71
CA SER A 24 2.78 24.34 -37.87
C SER A 24 3.97 24.07 -38.78
N GLY A 25 3.97 22.93 -39.47
CA GLY A 25 5.00 22.56 -40.45
C GLY A 25 5.80 21.30 -40.08
N ARG A 26 6.45 20.70 -41.08
CA ARG A 26 7.10 19.39 -40.97
C ARG A 26 8.27 19.34 -40.00
N VAL A 27 8.97 20.46 -39.80
CA VAL A 27 10.07 20.55 -38.83
C VAL A 27 9.55 20.29 -37.42
N TRP A 28 8.33 20.74 -37.11
CA TRP A 28 7.70 20.54 -35.81
C TRP A 28 7.10 19.14 -35.64
N ASP A 29 6.93 18.36 -36.72
CA ASP A 29 6.50 16.96 -36.59
C ASP A 29 7.55 16.12 -35.86
N HIS A 30 8.84 16.37 -36.15
CA HIS A 30 9.93 15.69 -35.47
C HIS A 30 9.94 16.04 -33.97
N GLU A 31 9.82 17.32 -33.64
CA GLU A 31 9.75 17.79 -32.25
C GLU A 31 8.55 17.22 -31.49
N ARG A 32 7.35 17.21 -32.11
CA ARG A 32 6.18 16.54 -31.52
C ARG A 32 6.42 15.06 -31.28
N ALA A 33 7.09 14.37 -32.20
CA ALA A 33 7.45 12.95 -32.03
C ALA A 33 8.44 12.71 -30.88
N VAL A 34 9.33 13.66 -30.57
CA VAL A 34 10.16 13.62 -29.36
C VAL A 34 9.28 13.69 -28.11
N TRP A 35 8.39 14.68 -28.02
CA TRP A 35 7.50 14.83 -26.85
C TRP A 35 6.57 13.66 -26.64
N TYR A 36 6.07 13.06 -27.72
CA TYR A 36 5.28 11.85 -27.63
C TYR A 36 6.08 10.67 -27.06
N ARG A 37 7.35 10.48 -27.44
CA ARG A 37 8.21 9.45 -26.86
C ARG A 37 8.48 9.67 -25.38
N VAL A 38 8.67 10.92 -24.96
CA VAL A 38 8.82 11.26 -23.53
C VAL A 38 7.55 10.94 -22.75
N ALA A 39 6.38 11.29 -23.30
CA ALA A 39 5.09 10.96 -22.69
C ALA A 39 4.89 9.43 -22.59
N ASP A 40 5.25 8.68 -23.63
CA ASP A 40 5.16 7.21 -23.64
C ASP A 40 6.08 6.59 -22.58
N ALA A 41 7.32 7.10 -22.44
CA ALA A 41 8.26 6.64 -21.42
C ALA A 41 7.72 6.89 -20.00
N LEU A 42 7.18 8.08 -19.72
CA LEU A 42 6.58 8.39 -18.43
C LEU A 42 5.37 7.50 -18.12
N LEU A 43 4.50 7.27 -19.11
CA LEU A 43 3.35 6.37 -18.95
C LEU A 43 3.79 4.94 -18.64
N ALA A 44 4.88 4.47 -19.26
CA ALA A 44 5.45 3.15 -18.98
C ALA A 44 5.97 3.07 -17.54
N THR A 45 6.76 4.06 -17.08
CA THR A 45 7.28 4.11 -15.71
C THR A 45 6.16 4.19 -14.68
N LEU A 46 5.13 5.01 -14.92
CA LEU A 46 3.97 5.10 -14.04
C LEU A 46 3.20 3.78 -13.96
N SER A 47 3.06 3.07 -15.10
CA SER A 47 2.38 1.78 -15.15
C SER A 47 3.13 0.72 -14.34
N GLU A 48 4.45 0.69 -14.45
CA GLU A 48 5.30 -0.21 -13.66
C GLU A 48 5.21 0.11 -12.15
N GLY A 49 5.32 1.39 -11.78
CA GLY A 49 5.17 1.82 -10.39
C GLY A 49 3.80 1.48 -9.80
N MET A 50 2.72 1.65 -10.58
CA MET A 50 1.38 1.23 -10.15
C MET A 50 1.25 -0.28 -9.99
N ALA A 51 1.90 -1.08 -10.85
CA ALA A 51 1.90 -2.53 -10.71
C ALA A 51 2.63 -2.96 -9.43
N GLN A 52 3.79 -2.35 -9.14
CA GLN A 52 4.53 -2.60 -7.90
C GLN A 52 3.73 -2.22 -6.65
N LEU A 53 3.08 -1.05 -6.66
CA LEU A 53 2.23 -0.63 -5.53
C LEU A 53 1.05 -1.57 -5.30
N ARG A 54 0.40 -2.05 -6.37
CA ARG A 54 -0.68 -3.05 -6.25
C ARG A 54 -0.17 -4.35 -5.63
N GLN A 55 1.03 -4.81 -6.01
CA GLN A 55 1.63 -6.00 -5.42
C GLN A 55 1.91 -5.79 -3.93
N GLN A 56 2.47 -4.64 -3.55
CA GLN A 56 2.75 -4.33 -2.14
C GLN A 56 1.47 -4.27 -1.29
N ILE A 57 0.36 -3.77 -1.85
CA ILE A 57 -0.95 -3.79 -1.17
C ILE A 57 -1.42 -5.24 -0.97
N ALA A 58 -1.38 -6.07 -2.02
CA ALA A 58 -1.78 -7.48 -1.91
C ALA A 58 -0.94 -8.24 -0.86
N ASP A 59 0.38 -8.02 -0.85
CA ASP A 59 1.29 -8.63 0.14
C ASP A 59 1.01 -8.12 1.56
N ALA A 60 0.59 -6.86 1.73
CA ALA A 60 0.23 -6.29 3.02
C ALA A 60 -1.11 -6.88 3.53
N GLU A 61 -2.10 -7.01 2.66
CA GLU A 61 -3.39 -7.63 2.98
C GLU A 61 -3.21 -9.09 3.40
N GLN A 62 -2.42 -9.87 2.66
CA GLN A 62 -2.13 -11.26 3.00
C GLN A 62 -1.44 -11.39 4.37
N ARG A 63 -0.48 -10.50 4.67
CA ARG A 63 0.17 -10.49 5.99
C ARG A 63 -0.78 -10.12 7.12
N ALA A 64 -1.72 -9.21 6.88
CA ALA A 64 -2.75 -8.86 7.85
C ALA A 64 -3.65 -10.06 8.16
N GLU A 65 -4.12 -10.77 7.13
CA GLU A 65 -4.94 -11.98 7.29
C GLU A 65 -4.19 -13.09 8.06
N GLN A 66 -2.91 -13.30 7.75
CA GLN A 66 -2.07 -14.26 8.48
C GLN A 66 -1.90 -13.85 9.95
N ALA A 67 -1.71 -12.57 10.23
CA ALA A 67 -1.58 -12.06 11.60
C ALA A 67 -2.89 -12.24 12.38
N GLU A 68 -4.04 -11.95 11.77
CA GLU A 68 -5.36 -12.15 12.36
C GLU A 68 -5.61 -13.63 12.69
N SER A 69 -5.32 -14.53 11.76
CA SER A 69 -5.39 -15.98 11.98
C SER A 69 -4.48 -16.44 13.12
N THR A 70 -3.25 -15.91 13.17
CA THR A 70 -2.31 -16.20 14.26
C THR A 70 -2.82 -15.71 15.61
N ILE A 71 -3.35 -14.50 15.67
CA ILE A 71 -3.96 -13.94 16.89
C ILE A 71 -5.16 -14.79 17.34
N ALA A 72 -6.03 -15.17 16.41
CA ALA A 72 -7.18 -16.03 16.71
C ALA A 72 -6.75 -17.39 17.28
N ARG A 73 -5.71 -18.00 16.71
CA ARG A 73 -5.13 -19.25 17.21
C ARG A 73 -4.52 -19.08 18.60
N VAL A 74 -3.78 -18.01 18.85
CA VAL A 74 -3.19 -17.72 20.17
C VAL A 74 -4.30 -17.52 21.21
N ARG A 75 -5.39 -16.81 20.86
CA ARG A 75 -6.56 -16.66 21.73
C ARG A 75 -7.20 -18.00 22.05
N ALA A 76 -7.45 -18.85 21.05
CA ALA A 76 -8.02 -20.17 21.27
C ALA A 76 -7.14 -21.06 22.19
N ILE A 77 -5.81 -20.99 22.04
CA ILE A 77 -4.89 -21.71 22.95
C ILE A 77 -4.94 -21.12 24.36
N ALA A 78 -4.96 -19.80 24.48
CA ALA A 78 -5.05 -19.12 25.78
C ALA A 78 -6.35 -19.50 26.49
N ASP A 79 -7.49 -19.49 25.79
CA ASP A 79 -8.80 -19.89 26.33
C ASP A 79 -8.80 -21.39 26.73
N ALA A 80 -8.21 -22.26 25.92
CA ALA A 80 -8.12 -23.69 26.24
C ALA A 80 -7.18 -24.00 27.42
N THR A 81 -6.13 -23.18 27.62
CA THR A 81 -5.12 -23.40 28.66
C THR A 81 -5.48 -22.70 29.98
N TRP A 82 -6.15 -21.53 29.90
CA TRP A 82 -6.39 -20.63 31.03
C TRP A 82 -7.88 -20.28 31.25
N GLY A 83 -8.80 -20.82 30.44
CA GLY A 83 -10.23 -20.54 30.51
C GLY A 83 -11.08 -21.55 31.29
N GLY A 84 -10.46 -22.54 31.94
CA GLY A 84 -11.15 -23.47 32.85
C GLY A 84 -11.31 -22.90 34.28
N ASP A 85 -12.32 -23.39 35.01
CA ASP A 85 -12.66 -23.03 36.42
C ASP A 85 -11.45 -23.07 37.39
N ASP A 86 -10.38 -23.81 37.07
CA ASP A 86 -9.14 -23.87 37.85
C ASP A 86 -8.46 -22.49 38.07
N HIS A 87 -8.70 -21.51 37.19
CA HIS A 87 -8.13 -20.16 37.35
C HIS A 87 -8.93 -19.26 38.30
N GLU A 88 -10.18 -19.60 38.57
CA GLU A 88 -10.99 -18.95 39.61
C GLU A 88 -10.45 -19.33 41.00
N ASP A 89 -10.07 -20.59 41.18
CA ASP A 89 -9.42 -21.11 42.40
C ASP A 89 -8.04 -20.45 42.62
N ILE A 90 -7.19 -20.39 41.59
CA ILE A 90 -5.88 -19.71 41.69
C ILE A 90 -6.04 -18.21 41.98
N ARG A 91 -7.00 -17.53 41.33
CA ARG A 91 -7.30 -16.11 41.62
C ARG A 91 -7.85 -15.91 43.03
N ARG A 92 -8.62 -16.86 43.54
CA ARG A 92 -9.15 -16.86 44.91
C ARG A 92 -8.02 -17.05 45.93
N ASP A 93 -7.13 -18.01 45.70
CA ASP A 93 -6.00 -18.29 46.60
C ASP A 93 -5.01 -17.12 46.66
N ILE A 94 -4.71 -16.48 45.52
CA ILE A 94 -3.90 -15.27 45.49
C ILE A 94 -4.58 -14.12 46.24
N ARG A 95 -5.90 -13.95 46.07
CA ARG A 95 -6.66 -12.91 46.79
C ARG A 95 -6.64 -13.15 48.29
N THR A 96 -6.78 -14.39 48.74
CA THR A 96 -6.71 -14.78 50.15
C THR A 96 -5.30 -14.53 50.71
N ALA A 97 -4.25 -14.95 50.00
CA ALA A 97 -2.86 -14.75 50.41
C ALA A 97 -2.43 -13.28 50.47
N LEU A 98 -3.07 -12.39 49.70
CA LEU A 98 -2.81 -10.94 49.74
C LEU A 98 -3.62 -10.20 50.83
N GLN A 99 -4.63 -10.83 51.41
CA GLN A 99 -5.45 -10.27 52.48
C GLN A 99 -5.03 -10.70 53.88
N GLU A 100 -4.26 -11.79 54.01
CA GLU A 100 -3.64 -12.16 55.27
C GLU A 100 -2.44 -11.22 55.55
N PRO A 101 -2.42 -10.53 56.70
CA PRO A 101 -1.25 -9.77 57.10
C PRO A 101 -0.10 -10.76 57.33
N THR A 102 0.94 -10.64 56.52
CA THR A 102 2.19 -11.39 56.70
C THR A 102 2.65 -11.25 58.16
N PRO A 103 2.93 -12.37 58.87
CA PRO A 103 3.34 -12.34 60.28
C PRO A 103 4.67 -11.61 60.49
#